data_AF-A0A1Y1S6Y9-F1
#
_entry.id   AF-A0A1Y1S6Y9-F1
#
_cell.length_a   1.000
_cell.length_b   1.000
_cell.length_c   1.000
_cell.angle_alpha   90.00
_cell.angle_beta   90.00
_cell.angle_gamma   90.00
#
_symmetry.space_group_name_H-M   'P 1'
#
loop_
_entity.id
_entity.type
_entity.pdbx_description
1 polymer ?
#
loop_
_entity_poly.entity_id
_entity_poly.type
_entity_poly.pdbx_seq_one_letter_code
_entity_poly.pdbx_strand_id
1 'polypeptide(L)'
;MQLNVVNYSISMLLMLLGSAITARIQNKMALAAFNCIYGAIVIIFAHGFVQLYLIYIIFIVNYICILTRRFRPHLYTAMNILFLFAYEKLYKDVIGLPSEFDLTGPLFMLVIKSTYASAQYNQNPIDLFNYIFMVPGILAGPAIEYDEFIRIQNSQQPKVEANFLLLIAKSLVGILIYFVLDGLNLTNRILSSNSFIIKTGYLFLMSLRKKSSLYAVWTWASACFCLINIEITNIDVTKVEFTSEPMNLPRYWNSCTNKFLRDFYFKDLLEKGYRKEYAAMMCFIISSCMHSSKMYDFIFFITASLTLTVLNRIFSRIEFIGRSRILRTAIITFIFMYFIVAKATNNTKECFAIWKEMKYVGHVLLVFLYLLSLFFERKTELMHRKKEKTN
;
A
#
# COMPACT_ATOMS: atom_id res chain seq x y z
N MET A 1 8.29 7.20 22.11
CA MET A 1 8.46 6.14 21.09
C MET A 1 7.89 4.78 21.52
N GLN A 2 8.15 4.29 22.74
CA GLN A 2 7.65 2.96 23.19
C GLN A 2 6.12 2.89 23.42
N LEU A 3 5.49 3.96 23.95
CA LEU A 3 4.05 3.96 24.28
C LEU A 3 3.13 3.73 23.04
N ASN A 4 3.59 4.12 21.86
CA ASN A 4 2.79 4.12 20.63
C ASN A 4 2.69 2.74 20.00
N VAL A 5 3.80 2.00 20.06
CA VAL A 5 3.80 0.63 19.56
C VAL A 5 2.92 -0.23 20.45
N VAL A 6 2.89 0.04 21.76
CA VAL A 6 1.96 -0.60 22.69
C VAL A 6 0.51 -0.29 22.32
N ASN A 7 0.15 0.98 22.18
CA ASN A 7 -1.22 1.41 21.82
C ASN A 7 -1.69 0.82 20.48
N TYR A 8 -0.84 0.86 19.44
CA TYR A 8 -1.18 0.28 18.15
C TYR A 8 -1.29 -1.26 18.23
N SER A 9 -0.40 -1.92 19.00
CA SER A 9 -0.47 -3.37 19.20
C SER A 9 -1.73 -3.78 19.97
N ILE A 10 -2.12 -3.04 21.01
CA ILE A 10 -3.40 -3.21 21.71
C ILE A 10 -4.54 -3.08 20.70
N SER A 11 -4.50 -2.07 19.84
CA SER A 11 -5.53 -1.85 18.82
C SER A 11 -5.60 -3.00 17.81
N MET A 12 -4.47 -3.61 17.43
CA MET A 12 -4.44 -4.81 16.60
C MET A 12 -5.06 -6.03 17.33
N LEU A 13 -4.80 -6.20 18.63
CA LEU A 13 -5.45 -7.24 19.45
C LEU A 13 -6.95 -7.00 19.58
N LEU A 14 -7.37 -5.74 19.75
CA LEU A 14 -8.78 -5.36 19.74
C LEU A 14 -9.41 -5.67 18.38
N MET A 15 -8.79 -5.31 17.26
CA MET A 15 -9.29 -5.68 15.93
C MET A 15 -9.52 -7.19 15.81
N LEU A 16 -8.60 -8.00 16.31
CA LEU A 16 -8.72 -9.46 16.30
C LEU A 16 -9.94 -9.93 17.11
N LEU A 17 -10.06 -9.45 18.36
CA LEU A 17 -11.17 -9.77 19.25
C LEU A 17 -12.53 -9.32 18.67
N GLY A 18 -12.61 -8.07 18.20
CA GLY A 18 -13.80 -7.54 17.56
C GLY A 18 -14.20 -8.29 16.30
N SER A 19 -13.23 -8.80 15.54
CA SER A 19 -13.51 -9.66 14.37
C SER A 19 -14.08 -11.02 14.78
N ALA A 20 -13.56 -11.63 15.84
CA ALA A 20 -14.11 -12.87 16.39
C ALA A 20 -15.55 -12.70 16.90
N ILE A 21 -15.86 -11.56 17.53
CA ILE A 21 -17.22 -11.23 17.98
C ILE A 21 -18.14 -10.95 16.78
N THR A 22 -17.66 -10.17 15.80
CA THR A 22 -18.39 -9.85 14.56
C THR A 22 -18.90 -11.11 13.88
N ALA A 23 -18.08 -12.16 13.81
CA ALA A 23 -18.42 -13.44 13.20
C ALA A 23 -19.64 -14.14 13.85
N ARG A 24 -20.01 -13.75 15.08
CA ARG A 24 -21.13 -14.33 15.84
C ARG A 24 -22.41 -13.50 15.75
N ILE A 25 -22.35 -12.25 15.27
CA ILE A 25 -23.52 -11.37 15.20
C ILE A 25 -24.25 -11.57 13.88
N GLN A 26 -25.43 -12.20 13.94
CA GLN A 26 -26.25 -12.46 12.75
C GLN A 26 -27.16 -11.29 12.36
N ASN A 27 -27.64 -10.52 13.34
CA ASN A 27 -28.53 -9.38 13.07
C ASN A 27 -27.74 -8.21 12.48
N LYS A 28 -28.12 -7.76 11.27
CA LYS A 28 -27.41 -6.70 10.54
C LYS A 28 -27.34 -5.37 11.28
N MET A 29 -28.41 -4.97 11.97
CA MET A 29 -28.45 -3.72 12.73
C MET A 29 -27.55 -3.80 13.97
N ALA A 30 -27.62 -4.90 14.71
CA ALA A 30 -26.74 -5.15 15.84
C ALA A 30 -25.26 -5.19 15.40
N LEU A 31 -24.99 -5.81 14.26
CA LEU A 31 -23.65 -5.86 13.69
C LEU A 31 -23.13 -4.47 13.30
N ALA A 32 -23.97 -3.66 12.64
CA ALA A 32 -23.61 -2.29 12.27
C ALA A 32 -23.33 -1.42 13.52
N ALA A 33 -24.17 -1.51 14.55
CA ALA A 33 -23.96 -0.82 15.82
C ALA A 33 -22.67 -1.29 16.51
N PHE A 34 -22.43 -2.59 16.56
CA PHE A 34 -21.21 -3.17 17.12
C PHE A 34 -19.97 -2.68 16.37
N ASN A 35 -19.94 -2.77 15.05
CA ASN A 35 -18.79 -2.35 14.25
C ASN A 35 -18.48 -0.86 14.41
N CYS A 36 -19.48 -0.01 14.54
CA CYS A 36 -19.29 1.41 14.84
C CYS A 36 -18.67 1.64 16.23
N ILE A 37 -19.30 1.11 17.28
CA ILE A 37 -18.84 1.31 18.66
C ILE A 37 -17.45 0.69 18.85
N TYR A 38 -17.27 -0.54 18.40
CA TYR A 38 -16.02 -1.26 18.55
C TYR A 38 -14.92 -0.67 17.65
N GLY A 39 -15.26 -0.26 16.43
CA GLY A 39 -14.34 0.48 15.55
C GLY A 39 -13.91 1.81 16.17
N ALA A 40 -14.81 2.52 16.86
CA ALA A 40 -14.46 3.72 17.62
C ALA A 40 -13.48 3.43 18.76
N ILE A 41 -13.69 2.35 19.51
CA ILE A 41 -12.76 1.91 20.56
C ILE A 41 -11.38 1.62 19.96
N VAL A 42 -11.31 0.86 18.87
CA VAL A 42 -10.05 0.57 18.17
C VAL A 42 -9.34 1.86 17.74
N ILE A 43 -10.06 2.83 17.18
CA ILE A 43 -9.49 4.12 16.77
C ILE A 43 -9.03 4.95 17.98
N ILE A 44 -9.77 4.96 19.09
CA ILE A 44 -9.37 5.68 20.32
C ILE A 44 -8.05 5.12 20.85
N PHE A 45 -7.91 3.79 20.92
CA PHE A 45 -6.66 3.19 21.37
C PHE A 45 -5.52 3.45 20.38
N ALA A 46 -5.78 3.41 19.07
CA ALA A 46 -4.73 3.58 18.07
C ALA A 46 -4.27 5.04 17.92
N HIS A 47 -5.21 5.99 17.96
CA HIS A 47 -5.02 7.37 17.53
C HIS A 47 -5.54 8.41 18.51
N GLY A 48 -6.29 8.02 19.55
CA GLY A 48 -6.83 8.94 20.55
C GLY A 48 -8.21 9.51 20.21
N PHE A 49 -8.83 10.14 21.21
CA PHE A 49 -10.23 10.59 21.14
C PHE A 49 -10.48 11.72 20.13
N VAL A 50 -9.57 12.70 20.04
CA VAL A 50 -9.74 13.82 19.09
C VAL A 50 -9.74 13.32 17.64
N GLN A 51 -8.95 12.28 17.37
CA GLN A 51 -8.84 11.68 16.04
C GLN A 51 -10.10 10.89 15.66
N LEU A 52 -10.74 10.25 16.64
CA LEU A 52 -12.06 9.66 16.45
C LEU A 52 -13.09 10.70 15.97
N TYR A 53 -13.11 11.88 16.59
CA TYR A 53 -14.06 12.93 16.21
C TYR A 53 -13.87 13.38 14.75
N LEU A 54 -12.62 13.60 14.33
CA LEU A 54 -12.30 14.03 12.97
C LEU A 54 -12.70 13.00 11.90
N ILE A 55 -12.36 11.71 12.12
CA ILE A 55 -12.71 10.67 11.16
C ILE A 55 -14.24 10.48 11.07
N TYR A 56 -14.98 10.67 12.17
CA TYR A 56 -16.43 10.60 12.18
C TYR A 56 -17.08 11.77 11.42
N ILE A 57 -16.55 13.00 11.54
CA ILE A 57 -17.02 14.12 10.71
C ILE A 57 -16.83 13.81 9.22
N ILE A 58 -15.64 13.37 8.84
CA ILE A 58 -15.32 13.04 7.43
C ILE A 58 -16.22 11.90 6.94
N PHE A 59 -16.46 10.89 7.79
CA PHE A 59 -17.39 9.83 7.49
C PHE A 59 -18.81 10.34 7.28
N ILE A 60 -19.36 11.17 8.19
CA ILE A 60 -20.72 11.71 8.08
C ILE A 60 -20.90 12.49 6.77
N VAL A 61 -19.91 13.30 6.38
CA VAL A 61 -19.92 14.03 5.11
C VAL A 61 -19.97 13.04 3.93
N ASN A 62 -19.09 12.04 3.91
CA ASN A 62 -19.10 10.99 2.88
C ASN A 62 -20.42 10.23 2.83
N TYR A 63 -20.96 9.87 3.99
CA TYR A 63 -22.19 9.12 4.14
C TYR A 63 -23.38 9.89 3.55
N ILE A 64 -23.55 11.17 3.90
CA ILE A 64 -24.59 12.04 3.33
C ILE A 64 -24.41 12.16 1.81
N CYS A 65 -23.18 12.35 1.34
CA CYS A 65 -22.90 12.42 -0.09
C CYS A 65 -23.24 11.11 -0.82
N ILE A 66 -22.94 9.94 -0.24
CA ILE A 66 -23.26 8.63 -0.84
C ILE A 66 -24.77 8.40 -0.85
N LEU A 67 -25.48 8.70 0.24
CA LEU A 67 -26.94 8.58 0.32
C LEU A 67 -27.65 9.42 -0.74
N THR A 68 -27.14 10.61 -1.03
CA THR A 68 -27.71 11.49 -2.08
C THR A 68 -27.31 11.09 -3.50
N ARG A 69 -26.42 10.08 -3.67
CA ARG A 69 -25.88 9.63 -4.98
C ARG A 69 -25.42 10.78 -5.88
N ARG A 70 -24.95 11.86 -5.26
CA ARG A 70 -24.78 13.14 -5.93
C ARG A 70 -23.61 13.15 -6.91
N PHE A 71 -22.63 12.28 -6.70
CA PHE A 71 -21.32 12.39 -7.33
C PHE A 71 -20.86 11.09 -7.99
N ARG A 72 -19.94 11.23 -8.94
CA ARG A 72 -19.23 10.08 -9.53
C ARG A 72 -18.17 9.56 -8.56
N PRO A 73 -17.82 8.25 -8.60
CA PRO A 73 -16.84 7.66 -7.69
C PRO A 73 -15.49 8.41 -7.62
N HIS A 74 -14.98 8.87 -8.77
CA HIS A 74 -13.72 9.64 -8.84
C HIS A 74 -13.75 10.92 -8.00
N LEU A 75 -14.92 11.57 -7.87
CA LEU A 75 -15.05 12.78 -7.06
C LEU A 75 -15.01 12.45 -5.55
N TYR A 76 -15.51 11.29 -5.12
CA TYR A 76 -15.34 10.84 -3.73
C TYR A 76 -13.87 10.55 -3.43
N THR A 77 -13.12 9.95 -4.36
CA THR A 77 -11.68 9.78 -4.17
C THR A 77 -10.99 11.15 -4.01
N ALA A 78 -11.26 12.09 -4.91
CA ALA A 78 -10.67 13.43 -4.85
C ALA A 78 -11.03 14.17 -3.55
N MET A 79 -12.31 14.14 -3.15
CA MET A 79 -12.79 14.76 -1.91
C MET A 79 -12.08 14.17 -0.67
N ASN A 80 -11.93 12.84 -0.60
CA ASN A 80 -11.24 12.21 0.54
C ASN A 80 -9.73 12.46 0.54
N ILE A 81 -9.10 12.57 -0.63
CA ILE A 81 -7.70 13.03 -0.73
C ILE A 81 -7.57 14.47 -0.23
N LEU A 82 -8.53 15.35 -0.56
CA LEU A 82 -8.55 16.71 -0.04
C LEU A 82 -8.73 16.74 1.48
N PHE A 83 -9.60 15.90 2.05
CA PHE A 83 -9.72 15.76 3.51
C PHE A 83 -8.43 15.26 4.15
N LEU A 84 -7.75 14.28 3.55
CA LEU A 84 -6.43 13.83 3.99
C LEU A 84 -5.43 14.99 4.02
N PHE A 85 -5.37 15.78 2.94
CA PHE A 85 -4.44 16.91 2.85
C PHE A 85 -4.80 18.02 3.84
N ALA A 86 -6.08 18.32 4.02
CA ALA A 86 -6.55 19.26 5.02
C ALA A 86 -6.18 18.80 6.43
N TYR A 87 -6.38 17.51 6.75
CA TYR A 87 -5.96 16.92 8.01
C TYR A 87 -4.44 17.05 8.22
N GLU A 88 -3.62 16.72 7.22
CA GLU A 88 -2.16 16.83 7.36
C GLU A 88 -1.69 18.28 7.49
N LYS A 89 -2.17 19.18 6.64
CA LYS A 89 -1.64 20.55 6.51
C LYS A 89 -2.26 21.53 7.49
N LEU A 90 -3.56 21.42 7.75
CA LEU A 90 -4.30 22.40 8.55
C LEU A 90 -4.46 21.98 10.00
N TYR A 91 -4.41 20.67 10.28
CA TYR A 91 -4.61 20.17 11.64
C TYR A 91 -3.31 19.60 12.23
N LYS A 92 -2.74 18.56 11.61
CA LYS A 92 -1.56 17.86 12.12
C LYS A 92 -0.32 18.75 12.18
N ASP A 93 0.01 19.43 11.09
CA ASP A 93 1.19 20.31 11.03
C ASP A 93 1.02 21.54 11.96
N VAL A 94 -0.19 22.09 12.09
CA VAL A 94 -0.47 23.30 12.90
C VAL A 94 -0.42 23.00 14.40
N ILE A 95 -0.99 21.88 14.84
CA ILE A 95 -1.03 21.51 16.26
C ILE A 95 0.25 20.77 16.68
N GLY A 96 1.10 20.40 15.71
CA GLY A 96 2.28 19.58 15.97
C GLY A 96 1.90 18.19 16.46
N LEU A 97 0.82 17.62 15.91
CA LEU A 97 0.32 16.31 16.33
C LEU A 97 1.43 15.25 16.15
N PRO A 98 1.81 14.53 17.21
CA PRO A 98 2.81 13.49 17.11
C PRO A 98 2.42 12.43 16.06
N SER A 99 3.42 11.90 15.35
CA SER A 99 3.20 10.89 14.29
C SER A 99 2.55 9.59 14.78
N GLU A 100 2.51 9.38 16.08
CA GLU A 100 1.85 8.24 16.72
C GLU A 100 0.32 8.30 16.68
N PHE A 101 -0.26 9.50 16.65
CA PHE A 101 -1.71 9.69 16.60
C PHE A 101 -2.21 9.91 15.16
N ASP A 102 -1.46 9.42 14.18
CA ASP A 102 -1.66 9.77 12.79
C ASP A 102 -2.81 9.00 12.11
N LEU A 103 -3.86 9.72 11.69
CA LEU A 103 -5.03 9.17 10.97
C LEU A 103 -4.81 8.89 9.48
N THR A 104 -3.62 9.15 8.93
CA THR A 104 -3.36 8.97 7.49
C THR A 104 -3.73 7.56 6.99
N GLY A 105 -3.48 6.50 7.78
CA GLY A 105 -3.85 5.12 7.44
C GLY A 105 -5.37 4.90 7.34
N PRO A 106 -6.14 5.17 8.39
CA PRO A 106 -7.60 5.11 8.35
C PRO A 106 -8.23 5.98 7.26
N LEU A 107 -7.72 7.20 7.03
CA LEU A 107 -8.21 8.08 5.96
C LEU A 107 -7.92 7.50 4.56
N PHE A 108 -6.75 6.91 4.36
CA PHE A 108 -6.43 6.16 3.14
C PHE A 108 -7.46 5.04 2.89
N MET A 109 -7.81 4.27 3.92
CA MET A 109 -8.83 3.21 3.79
C MET A 109 -10.21 3.79 3.48
N LEU A 110 -10.56 4.94 4.07
CA LEU A 110 -11.82 5.63 3.83
C LEU A 110 -11.92 6.14 2.39
N VAL A 111 -10.82 6.58 1.77
CA VAL A 111 -10.78 6.93 0.33
C VAL A 111 -11.25 5.74 -0.51
N ILE A 112 -10.66 4.57 -0.29
CA ILE A 112 -10.96 3.37 -1.09
C ILE A 112 -12.40 2.90 -0.84
N LYS A 113 -12.77 2.72 0.44
CA LYS A 113 -14.09 2.22 0.81
C LYS A 113 -15.20 3.16 0.35
N SER A 114 -15.09 4.46 0.58
CA SER A 114 -16.12 5.42 0.16
C SER A 114 -16.28 5.47 -1.36
N THR A 115 -15.19 5.26 -2.11
CA THR A 115 -15.24 5.20 -3.58
C THR A 115 -15.96 3.93 -4.06
N TYR A 116 -15.63 2.75 -3.53
CA TYR A 116 -16.39 1.52 -3.83
C TYR A 116 -17.86 1.67 -3.46
N ALA A 117 -18.14 2.10 -2.24
CA ALA A 117 -19.49 2.33 -1.76
C ALA A 117 -20.26 3.28 -2.68
N SER A 118 -19.68 4.41 -3.09
CA SER A 118 -20.34 5.34 -4.00
C SER A 118 -20.69 4.74 -5.36
N ALA A 119 -19.88 3.80 -5.85
CA ALA A 119 -20.10 3.13 -7.13
C ALA A 119 -21.14 2.01 -7.06
N GLN A 120 -21.22 1.34 -5.91
CA GLN A 120 -21.89 0.04 -5.74
C GLN A 120 -23.05 0.10 -4.71
N TYR A 121 -23.38 1.29 -4.17
CA TYR A 121 -24.32 1.43 -3.06
C TYR A 121 -25.69 0.82 -3.36
N ASN A 122 -26.14 -0.12 -2.52
CA ASN A 122 -27.38 -0.88 -2.67
C ASN A 122 -28.62 -0.19 -2.07
N GLN A 123 -28.53 1.08 -1.69
CA GLN A 123 -29.60 1.85 -1.03
C GLN A 123 -29.96 1.39 0.39
N ASN A 124 -29.15 0.52 1.01
CA ASN A 124 -29.33 0.15 2.41
C ASN A 124 -28.33 0.91 3.31
N PRO A 125 -28.78 1.90 4.10
CA PRO A 125 -27.90 2.67 4.98
C PRO A 125 -27.15 1.82 6.02
N ILE A 126 -27.77 0.74 6.50
CA ILE A 126 -27.17 -0.15 7.51
C ILE A 126 -25.99 -0.90 6.91
N ASP A 127 -26.14 -1.40 5.69
CA ASP A 127 -25.09 -2.11 4.97
C ASP A 127 -23.90 -1.18 4.65
N LEU A 128 -24.17 0.06 4.24
CA LEU A 128 -23.14 1.10 4.03
C LEU A 128 -22.35 1.38 5.31
N PHE A 129 -23.06 1.61 6.40
CA PHE A 129 -22.46 1.90 7.70
C PHE A 129 -21.59 0.74 8.18
N ASN A 130 -22.10 -0.49 8.06
CA ASN A 130 -21.39 -1.71 8.40
C ASN A 130 -20.09 -1.88 7.59
N TYR A 131 -20.14 -1.61 6.28
CA TYR A 131 -19.00 -1.72 5.39
C TYR A 131 -17.86 -0.75 5.75
N ILE A 132 -18.20 0.52 6.02
CA ILE A 132 -17.20 1.54 6.36
C ILE A 132 -16.53 1.22 7.71
N PHE A 133 -17.32 0.91 8.74
CA PHE A 133 -16.81 0.65 10.10
C PHE A 133 -16.41 -0.81 10.38
N MET A 134 -16.40 -1.67 9.37
CA MET A 134 -16.00 -3.06 9.52
C MET A 134 -14.64 -3.20 10.22
N VAL A 135 -14.66 -3.82 11.40
CA VAL A 135 -13.53 -3.91 12.34
C VAL A 135 -12.24 -4.49 11.73
N PRO A 136 -12.26 -5.62 10.98
CA PRO A 136 -11.05 -6.23 10.41
C PRO A 136 -10.13 -5.32 9.58
N GLY A 137 -10.67 -4.25 8.99
CA GLY A 137 -9.93 -3.34 8.11
C GLY A 137 -10.08 -1.87 8.51
N ILE A 138 -10.37 -1.57 9.78
CA ILE A 138 -10.64 -0.20 10.24
C ILE A 138 -9.39 0.68 10.30
N LEU A 139 -8.25 0.12 10.73
CA LEU A 139 -6.98 0.88 10.83
C LEU A 139 -6.18 0.86 9.54
N ALA A 140 -5.98 -0.34 9.01
CA ALA A 140 -5.23 -0.62 7.79
C ALA A 140 -5.58 -2.05 7.37
N GLY A 141 -5.44 -2.38 6.09
CA GLY A 141 -5.65 -3.75 5.64
C GLY A 141 -6.12 -3.85 4.21
N PRO A 142 -6.53 -5.06 3.79
CA PRO A 142 -7.19 -5.21 2.51
C PRO A 142 -8.51 -4.42 2.48
N ALA A 143 -8.78 -3.78 1.35
CA ALA A 143 -10.04 -3.11 1.07
C ALA A 143 -10.86 -4.00 0.13
N ILE A 144 -11.92 -4.60 0.67
CA ILE A 144 -12.89 -5.38 -0.10
C ILE A 144 -13.83 -4.45 -0.87
N GLU A 145 -14.31 -4.88 -2.03
CA GLU A 145 -15.36 -4.16 -2.75
C GLU A 145 -16.67 -4.17 -1.97
N TYR A 146 -17.53 -3.17 -2.20
CA TYR A 146 -18.80 -3.07 -1.48
C TYR A 146 -19.73 -4.23 -1.85
N ASP A 147 -19.93 -4.50 -3.14
CA ASP A 147 -20.82 -5.60 -3.58
C ASP A 147 -20.34 -6.97 -3.10
N GLU A 148 -19.02 -7.17 -3.09
CA GLU A 148 -18.42 -8.40 -2.57
C GLU A 148 -18.66 -8.56 -1.07
N PHE A 149 -18.53 -7.48 -0.29
CA PHE A 149 -18.88 -7.47 1.13
C PHE A 149 -20.36 -7.83 1.36
N ILE A 150 -21.28 -7.22 0.61
CA ILE A 150 -22.72 -7.52 0.72
C ILE A 150 -23.01 -8.99 0.38
N ARG A 151 -22.41 -9.50 -0.70
CA ARG A 151 -22.57 -10.89 -1.12
C ARG A 151 -22.13 -11.86 -0.01
N ILE A 152 -20.98 -11.60 0.60
CA ILE A 152 -20.45 -12.46 1.67
C ILE A 152 -21.33 -12.37 2.91
N GLN A 153 -21.74 -11.16 3.32
CA GLN A 153 -22.61 -10.98 4.48
C GLN A 153 -23.96 -11.70 4.33
N ASN A 154 -24.48 -11.80 3.10
CA ASN A 154 -25.71 -12.51 2.81
C ASN A 154 -25.51 -14.03 2.61
N SER A 155 -24.29 -14.49 2.32
CA SER A 155 -24.00 -15.91 2.16
C SER A 155 -23.92 -16.59 3.52
N GLN A 156 -24.85 -17.50 3.83
CA GLN A 156 -24.89 -18.26 5.08
C GLN A 156 -23.79 -19.35 5.18
N GLN A 157 -22.75 -19.32 4.35
CA GLN A 157 -21.76 -20.40 4.34
C GLN A 157 -20.67 -20.15 5.38
N PRO A 158 -20.55 -20.99 6.43
CA PRO A 158 -19.35 -21.04 7.23
C PRO A 158 -18.30 -21.81 6.44
N LYS A 159 -17.19 -21.17 6.09
CA LYS A 159 -15.98 -21.79 5.54
C LYS A 159 -14.90 -20.72 5.42
N VAL A 160 -13.96 -20.70 6.35
CA VAL A 160 -12.58 -21.21 6.20
C VAL A 160 -11.73 -20.59 7.33
N GLU A 161 -11.45 -21.36 8.39
CA GLU A 161 -10.42 -21.03 9.39
C GLU A 161 -9.01 -21.45 8.95
N ALA A 162 -8.88 -22.19 7.83
CA ALA A 162 -7.70 -22.97 7.49
C ALA A 162 -6.40 -22.15 7.37
N ASN A 163 -6.50 -20.84 7.12
CA ASN A 163 -5.35 -19.96 6.96
C ASN A 163 -5.14 -18.97 8.12
N PHE A 164 -6.04 -18.90 9.11
CA PHE A 164 -5.96 -17.90 10.18
C PHE A 164 -4.66 -17.97 10.97
N LEU A 165 -4.31 -19.15 11.51
CA LEU A 165 -3.09 -19.35 12.30
C LEU A 165 -1.82 -19.07 11.49
N LEU A 166 -1.82 -19.44 10.20
CA LEU A 166 -0.70 -19.16 9.30
C LEU A 166 -0.51 -17.65 9.08
N LEU A 167 -1.59 -16.89 8.92
CA LEU A 167 -1.54 -15.44 8.76
C LEU A 167 -1.06 -14.76 10.05
N ILE A 168 -1.53 -15.21 11.22
CA ILE A 168 -1.02 -14.72 12.52
C ILE A 168 0.48 -15.00 12.64
N ALA A 169 0.93 -16.22 12.36
CA ALA A 169 2.35 -16.57 12.42
C ALA A 169 3.20 -15.69 11.49
N LYS A 170 2.77 -15.50 10.22
CA LYS A 170 3.43 -14.61 9.26
C LYS A 170 3.49 -13.16 9.75
N SER A 171 2.41 -12.66 10.35
CA SER A 171 2.37 -11.33 10.93
C SER A 171 3.36 -11.19 12.09
N LEU A 172 3.40 -12.16 13.01
CA LEU A 172 4.32 -12.16 14.15
C LEU A 172 5.79 -12.18 13.71
N VAL A 173 6.12 -12.92 12.65
CA VAL A 173 7.46 -12.89 12.04
C VAL A 173 7.80 -11.48 11.52
N GLY A 174 6.86 -10.81 10.85
CA GLY A 174 7.04 -9.42 10.40
C GLY A 174 7.26 -8.44 11.57
N ILE A 175 6.48 -8.59 12.65
CA ILE A 175 6.62 -7.79 13.87
C ILE A 175 8.00 -8.00 14.51
N LEU A 176 8.43 -9.26 14.65
CA LEU A 176 9.74 -9.62 15.20
C LEU A 176 10.88 -8.98 14.40
N ILE A 177 10.86 -9.13 13.07
CA ILE A 177 11.87 -8.52 12.19
C ILE A 177 11.88 -7.00 12.34
N TYR A 178 10.70 -6.37 12.38
CA TYR A 178 10.60 -4.92 12.57
C TYR A 178 11.29 -4.48 13.87
N PHE A 179 10.95 -5.08 15.01
CA PHE A 179 11.51 -4.69 16.31
C PHE A 179 13.02 -4.92 16.42
N VAL A 180 13.51 -6.06 15.93
CA VAL A 180 14.95 -6.37 15.92
C VAL A 180 15.72 -5.31 15.14
N LEU A 181 15.19 -4.88 13.98
CA LEU A 181 15.87 -3.92 13.12
C LEU A 181 15.67 -2.46 13.55
N ASP A 182 14.58 -2.14 14.24
CA ASP A 182 14.30 -0.76 14.69
C ASP A 182 15.34 -0.25 15.69
N GLY A 183 15.83 -1.12 16.58
CA GLY A 183 16.87 -0.79 17.55
C GLY A 183 18.26 -0.51 16.95
N LEU A 184 18.47 -0.73 15.65
CA LEU A 184 19.80 -0.67 15.04
C LEU A 184 20.22 0.73 14.56
N ASN A 185 19.34 1.74 14.57
CA ASN A 185 19.60 3.08 14.05
C ASN A 185 20.29 3.06 12.66
N LEU A 186 19.62 2.39 11.71
CA LEU A 186 20.18 2.07 10.40
C LEU A 186 20.56 3.32 9.59
N THR A 187 19.83 4.43 9.71
CA THR A 187 20.19 5.71 9.08
C THR A 187 21.61 6.12 9.47
N ASN A 188 21.89 6.25 10.77
CA ASN A 188 23.21 6.69 11.24
C ASN A 188 24.31 5.73 10.80
N ARG A 189 24.04 4.42 10.79
CA ARG A 189 25.02 3.41 10.33
C ARG A 189 25.33 3.50 8.84
N ILE A 190 24.34 3.85 8.00
CA ILE A 190 24.58 4.11 6.58
C ILE A 190 25.44 5.36 6.40
N LEU A 191 25.13 6.43 7.15
CA LEU A 191 25.82 7.71 7.02
C LEU A 191 27.25 7.70 7.58
N SER A 192 27.55 6.88 8.59
CA SER A 192 28.87 6.84 9.24
C SER A 192 29.81 5.75 8.72
N SER A 193 29.31 4.76 7.98
CA SER A 193 30.15 3.67 7.48
C SER A 193 31.03 4.14 6.32
N ASN A 194 32.29 3.69 6.26
CA ASN A 194 33.19 3.98 5.13
C ASN A 194 33.07 2.96 3.99
N SER A 195 32.60 1.74 4.27
CA SER A 195 32.53 0.66 3.28
C SER A 195 31.20 0.66 2.53
N PHE A 196 31.26 0.77 1.20
CA PHE A 196 30.07 0.74 0.35
C PHE A 196 29.26 -0.56 0.48
N ILE A 197 29.94 -1.70 0.64
CA ILE A 197 29.29 -3.01 0.84
C ILE A 197 28.51 -3.01 2.15
N ILE A 198 29.11 -2.49 3.22
CA ILE A 198 28.45 -2.38 4.53
C ILE A 198 27.25 -1.44 4.46
N LYS A 199 27.39 -0.26 3.80
CA LYS A 199 26.26 0.66 3.56
C LYS A 199 25.11 -0.03 2.82
N THR A 200 25.43 -0.83 1.79
CA THR A 200 24.43 -1.60 1.04
C THR A 200 23.73 -2.63 1.92
N GLY A 201 24.46 -3.30 2.81
CA GLY A 201 23.89 -4.20 3.81
C GLY A 201 22.91 -3.49 4.76
N TYR A 202 23.28 -2.32 5.29
CA TYR A 202 22.36 -1.53 6.12
C TYR A 202 21.16 -1.00 5.35
N LEU A 203 21.33 -0.64 4.08
CA LEU A 203 20.24 -0.26 3.18
C LEU A 203 19.23 -1.41 3.01
N PHE A 204 19.72 -2.64 2.85
CA PHE A 204 18.89 -3.84 2.81
C PHE A 204 18.10 -4.04 4.09
N LEU A 205 18.76 -3.92 5.25
CA LEU A 205 18.10 -4.02 6.55
C LEU A 205 17.07 -2.89 6.75
N MET A 206 17.34 -1.69 6.26
CA MET A 206 16.42 -0.55 6.36
C MET A 206 15.15 -0.79 5.53
N SER A 207 15.32 -1.27 4.30
CA SER A 207 14.23 -1.71 3.43
C SER A 207 13.43 -2.83 4.09
N LEU A 208 14.10 -3.88 4.58
CA LEU A 208 13.47 -5.01 5.24
C LEU A 208 12.66 -4.56 6.46
N ARG A 209 13.22 -3.71 7.33
CA ARG A 209 12.49 -3.11 8.47
C ARG A 209 11.18 -2.44 8.01
N LYS A 210 11.26 -1.60 6.97
CA LYS A 210 10.09 -0.86 6.46
C LYS A 210 9.05 -1.79 5.83
N LYS A 211 9.48 -2.80 5.08
CA LYS A 211 8.57 -3.79 4.47
C LYS A 211 7.91 -4.66 5.53
N SER A 212 8.68 -5.14 6.52
CA SER A 212 8.20 -6.02 7.58
C SER A 212 7.10 -5.40 8.44
N SER A 213 7.13 -4.08 8.71
CA SER A 213 6.02 -3.42 9.39
C SER A 213 4.73 -3.41 8.57
N LEU A 214 4.83 -3.20 7.25
CA LEU A 214 3.68 -3.27 6.35
C LEU A 214 3.18 -4.71 6.18
N TYR A 215 4.10 -5.68 6.07
CA TYR A 215 3.77 -7.11 6.00
C TYR A 215 3.02 -7.56 7.25
N ALA A 216 3.50 -7.16 8.43
CA ALA A 216 2.83 -7.43 9.68
C ALA A 216 1.40 -6.88 9.69
N VAL A 217 1.24 -5.57 9.54
CA VAL A 217 -0.07 -4.91 9.67
C VAL A 217 -1.08 -5.44 8.65
N TRP A 218 -0.67 -5.60 7.39
CA TRP A 218 -1.56 -6.09 6.33
C TRP A 218 -1.91 -7.57 6.49
N THR A 219 -0.97 -8.41 6.93
CA THR A 219 -1.23 -9.83 7.16
C THR A 219 -2.11 -10.03 8.40
N TRP A 220 -1.92 -9.23 9.45
CA TRP A 220 -2.78 -9.22 10.63
C TRP A 220 -4.22 -8.86 10.30
N ALA A 221 -4.42 -7.79 9.51
CA ALA A 221 -5.74 -7.42 9.04
C ALA A 221 -6.36 -8.55 8.20
N SER A 222 -5.59 -9.18 7.32
CA SER A 222 -6.04 -10.36 6.55
C SER A 222 -6.48 -11.52 7.47
N ALA A 223 -5.77 -11.76 8.58
CA ALA A 223 -6.19 -12.74 9.58
C ALA A 223 -7.51 -12.36 10.26
N CYS A 224 -7.72 -11.07 10.56
CA CYS A 224 -8.99 -10.57 11.09
C CYS A 224 -10.14 -10.77 10.10
N PHE A 225 -9.89 -10.60 8.79
CA PHE A 225 -10.87 -10.89 7.75
C PHE A 225 -11.21 -12.39 7.66
N CYS A 226 -10.24 -13.29 7.85
CA CYS A 226 -10.51 -14.73 7.91
C CYS A 226 -11.49 -15.09 9.04
N LEU A 227 -11.44 -14.42 10.20
CA LEU A 227 -12.36 -14.68 11.30
C LEU A 227 -13.82 -14.40 10.95
N ILE A 228 -14.06 -13.49 9.99
CA ILE A 228 -15.41 -13.17 9.50
C ILE A 228 -15.73 -13.85 8.16
N ASN A 229 -15.00 -14.94 7.83
CA ASN A 229 -15.14 -15.73 6.60
C ASN A 229 -14.85 -14.95 5.29
N ILE A 230 -13.93 -13.99 5.34
CA ILE A 230 -13.47 -13.28 4.14
C ILE A 230 -12.00 -13.63 3.89
N GLU A 231 -11.74 -14.44 2.87
CA GLU A 231 -10.38 -14.74 2.43
C GLU A 231 -9.86 -13.65 1.49
N ILE A 232 -9.23 -12.64 2.08
CA ILE A 232 -8.61 -11.55 1.33
C ILE A 232 -7.22 -11.26 1.87
N THR A 233 -6.25 -11.14 0.96
CA THR A 233 -4.87 -10.78 1.31
C THR A 233 -4.48 -9.51 0.59
N ASN A 234 -3.87 -8.58 1.32
CA ASN A 234 -3.36 -7.34 0.72
C ASN A 234 -1.90 -7.48 0.22
N ILE A 235 -1.23 -8.56 0.59
CA ILE A 235 0.20 -8.76 0.33
C ILE A 235 0.52 -10.24 0.13
N ASP A 236 1.33 -10.52 -0.88
CA ASP A 236 2.00 -11.82 -1.05
C ASP A 236 3.51 -11.62 -0.86
N VAL A 237 3.99 -11.81 0.36
CA VAL A 237 5.38 -11.53 0.77
C VAL A 237 6.37 -12.29 -0.10
N THR A 238 6.14 -13.58 -0.33
CA THR A 238 7.04 -14.41 -1.14
C THR A 238 7.09 -13.90 -2.57
N LYS A 239 5.94 -13.56 -3.18
CA LYS A 239 5.94 -13.05 -4.54
C LYS A 239 6.52 -11.64 -4.66
N VAL A 240 6.42 -10.80 -3.62
CA VAL A 240 7.10 -9.49 -3.60
C VAL A 240 8.61 -9.66 -3.55
N GLU A 241 9.13 -10.48 -2.64
CA GLU A 241 10.58 -10.62 -2.45
C GLU A 241 11.27 -11.36 -3.60
N PHE A 242 10.55 -12.26 -4.28
CA PHE A 242 11.09 -13.14 -5.32
C PHE A 242 10.47 -12.95 -6.71
N THR A 243 9.81 -11.80 -6.97
CA THR A 243 9.33 -11.51 -8.32
C THR A 243 10.51 -11.37 -9.28
N SER A 244 10.31 -11.83 -10.52
CA SER A 244 11.26 -11.60 -11.63
C SER A 244 10.66 -10.72 -12.72
N GLU A 245 9.42 -10.25 -12.51
CA GLU A 245 8.68 -9.40 -13.41
C GLU A 245 8.35 -8.07 -12.70
N PRO A 246 8.90 -6.94 -13.15
CA PRO A 246 8.70 -5.64 -12.50
C PRO A 246 7.21 -5.29 -12.39
N MET A 247 6.44 -5.52 -13.46
CA MET A 247 5.02 -5.19 -13.52
C MET A 247 4.14 -6.03 -12.58
N ASN A 248 4.65 -7.14 -12.05
CA ASN A 248 3.93 -7.92 -11.06
C ASN A 248 4.13 -7.40 -9.63
N LEU A 249 5.16 -6.58 -9.38
CA LEU A 249 5.43 -6.07 -8.03
C LEU A 249 4.20 -5.33 -7.45
N PRO A 250 3.52 -4.40 -8.16
CA PRO A 250 2.32 -3.75 -7.63
C PRO A 250 1.11 -4.67 -7.49
N ARG A 251 1.09 -5.83 -8.16
CA ARG A 251 0.01 -6.82 -8.02
C ARG A 251 0.12 -7.61 -6.73
N TYR A 252 1.35 -7.83 -6.27
CA TYR A 252 1.65 -8.55 -5.04
C TYR A 252 1.79 -7.62 -3.84
N TRP A 253 2.24 -6.38 -4.06
CA TRP A 253 2.38 -5.34 -3.04
C TRP A 253 1.14 -4.46 -2.96
N ASN A 254 0.43 -4.48 -1.83
CA ASN A 254 -0.79 -3.71 -1.62
C ASN A 254 -1.84 -4.00 -2.71
N SER A 255 -2.11 -5.30 -2.92
CA SER A 255 -2.89 -5.86 -4.02
C SER A 255 -4.31 -5.29 -4.11
N CYS A 256 -4.96 -4.99 -2.97
CA CYS A 256 -6.30 -4.42 -2.94
C CYS A 256 -6.31 -2.97 -3.44
N THR A 257 -5.28 -2.20 -3.07
CA THR A 257 -5.11 -0.83 -3.61
C THR A 257 -4.79 -0.88 -5.10
N ASN A 258 -3.98 -1.84 -5.55
CA ASN A 258 -3.72 -2.02 -6.98
C ASN A 258 -5.00 -2.38 -7.76
N LYS A 259 -5.83 -3.28 -7.20
CA LYS A 259 -7.15 -3.63 -7.74
C LYS A 259 -8.03 -2.38 -7.86
N PHE A 260 -8.16 -1.62 -6.77
CA PHE A 260 -8.90 -0.36 -6.72
C PHE A 260 -8.45 0.63 -7.81
N LEU A 261 -7.15 0.92 -7.89
CA LEU A 261 -6.60 1.85 -8.88
C LEU A 261 -6.82 1.33 -10.30
N ARG A 262 -6.71 0.01 -10.50
CA ARG A 262 -6.94 -0.60 -11.81
C ARG A 262 -8.39 -0.43 -12.25
N ASP A 263 -9.32 -0.70 -11.34
CA ASP A 263 -10.74 -0.80 -11.68
C ASP A 263 -11.39 0.60 -11.82
N PHE A 264 -10.97 1.60 -11.05
CA PHE A 264 -11.50 2.97 -11.18
C PHE A 264 -10.73 3.89 -12.12
N TYR A 265 -9.42 3.70 -12.29
CA TYR A 265 -8.59 4.68 -13.01
C TYR A 265 -7.92 4.08 -14.23
N PHE A 266 -7.20 2.97 -14.06
CA PHE A 266 -6.39 2.42 -15.15
C PHE A 266 -7.26 2.02 -16.35
N LYS A 267 -8.33 1.24 -16.13
CA LYS A 267 -9.23 0.78 -17.19
C LYS A 267 -9.96 1.96 -17.85
N ASP A 268 -10.54 2.85 -17.05
CA ASP A 268 -11.23 4.06 -17.54
C ASP A 268 -10.32 4.96 -18.39
N LEU A 269 -9.05 5.13 -18.01
CA LEU A 269 -8.08 5.87 -18.83
C LEU A 269 -7.76 5.13 -20.14
N LEU A 270 -7.62 3.81 -20.12
CA LEU A 270 -7.41 3.04 -21.35
C LEU A 270 -8.61 3.13 -22.30
N GLU A 271 -9.83 3.05 -21.77
CA GLU A 271 -11.08 3.18 -22.54
C GLU A 271 -11.20 4.57 -23.19
N LYS A 272 -10.66 5.60 -22.54
CA LYS A 272 -10.54 6.96 -23.10
C LYS A 272 -9.40 7.13 -24.12
N GLY A 273 -8.69 6.07 -24.45
CA GLY A 273 -7.62 6.07 -25.47
C GLY A 273 -6.25 6.53 -24.94
N TYR A 274 -6.06 6.68 -23.63
CA TYR A 274 -4.75 7.01 -23.09
C TYR A 274 -3.77 5.84 -23.22
N ARG A 275 -2.47 6.17 -23.37
CA ARG A 275 -1.40 5.16 -23.40
C ARG A 275 -1.29 4.42 -22.07
N LYS A 276 -0.95 3.13 -22.14
CA LYS A 276 -0.77 2.25 -20.97
C LYS A 276 0.20 2.79 -19.93
N GLU A 277 1.33 3.37 -20.36
CA GLU A 277 2.33 3.92 -19.44
C GLU A 277 1.81 5.18 -18.73
N TYR A 278 1.03 6.00 -19.43
CA TYR A 278 0.40 7.18 -18.84
C TYR A 278 -0.67 6.78 -17.82
N ALA A 279 -1.54 5.83 -18.18
CA ALA A 279 -2.55 5.31 -17.26
C ALA A 279 -1.91 4.71 -16.00
N ALA A 280 -0.82 3.94 -16.14
CA ALA A 280 -0.07 3.41 -15.00
C ALA A 280 0.52 4.54 -14.14
N MET A 281 1.18 5.53 -14.74
CA MET A 281 1.76 6.66 -14.02
C MET A 281 0.70 7.46 -13.24
N MET A 282 -0.47 7.67 -13.84
CA MET A 282 -1.59 8.32 -13.15
C MET A 282 -2.07 7.51 -11.94
N CYS A 283 -2.16 6.18 -12.04
CA CYS A 283 -2.46 5.35 -10.87
C CYS A 283 -1.42 5.51 -9.75
N PHE A 284 -0.12 5.61 -10.07
CA PHE A 284 0.93 5.87 -9.07
C PHE A 284 0.82 7.28 -8.47
N ILE A 285 0.49 8.30 -9.26
CA ILE A 285 0.24 9.66 -8.75
C ILE A 285 -0.93 9.67 -7.77
N ILE A 286 -2.06 9.07 -8.16
CA ILE A 286 -3.24 8.99 -7.30
C ILE A 286 -2.91 8.22 -6.02
N SER A 287 -2.22 7.08 -6.14
CA SER A 287 -1.74 6.30 -4.98
C SER A 287 -0.87 7.15 -4.05
N SER A 288 0.02 7.98 -4.60
CA SER A 288 0.81 8.92 -3.80
C SER A 288 -0.05 9.90 -3.03
N CYS A 289 -1.03 10.52 -3.69
CA CYS A 289 -1.92 11.48 -3.07
C CYS A 289 -2.81 10.84 -2.00
N MET A 290 -3.15 9.56 -2.14
CA MET A 290 -3.87 8.81 -1.11
C MET A 290 -3.01 8.59 0.14
N HIS A 291 -1.68 8.51 -0.01
CA HIS A 291 -0.78 8.22 1.10
C HIS A 291 -0.39 9.43 1.93
N SER A 292 -0.03 10.56 1.32
CA SER A 292 0.18 11.83 2.03
C SER A 292 0.40 12.97 1.05
N SER A 293 0.36 14.19 1.57
CA SER A 293 0.80 15.42 0.91
C SER A 293 2.33 15.59 0.89
N LYS A 294 3.08 14.63 1.45
CA LYS A 294 4.53 14.78 1.65
C LYS A 294 5.30 14.43 0.39
N MET A 295 6.31 15.25 0.10
CA MET A 295 7.10 15.15 -1.14
C MET A 295 7.83 13.81 -1.29
N TYR A 296 8.28 13.17 -0.19
CA TYR A 296 8.97 11.89 -0.30
C TYR A 296 8.06 10.75 -0.76
N ASP A 297 6.75 10.83 -0.48
CA ASP A 297 5.78 9.86 -1.00
C ASP A 297 5.64 10.03 -2.50
N PHE A 298 5.51 11.27 -2.96
CA PHE A 298 5.48 11.60 -4.38
C PHE A 298 6.73 11.10 -5.11
N ILE A 299 7.91 11.37 -4.56
CA ILE A 299 9.19 10.87 -5.08
C ILE A 299 9.16 9.34 -5.18
N PHE A 300 8.75 8.62 -4.13
CA PHE A 300 8.68 7.16 -4.14
C PHE A 300 7.76 6.63 -5.25
N PHE A 301 6.53 7.12 -5.35
CA PHE A 301 5.56 6.59 -6.32
C PHE A 301 5.92 6.92 -7.77
N ILE A 302 6.40 8.14 -8.04
CA ILE A 302 6.86 8.51 -9.39
C ILE A 302 8.07 7.69 -9.80
N THR A 303 9.09 7.60 -8.92
CA THR A 303 10.29 6.80 -9.20
C THR A 303 9.95 5.33 -9.37
N ALA A 304 9.05 4.77 -8.56
CA ALA A 304 8.56 3.41 -8.73
C ALA A 304 7.89 3.21 -10.10
N SER A 305 6.95 4.08 -10.49
CA SER A 305 6.26 3.98 -11.79
C SER A 305 7.23 3.98 -12.97
N LEU A 306 8.16 4.94 -12.99
CA LEU A 306 9.17 5.07 -14.03
C LEU A 306 10.09 3.86 -14.05
N THR A 307 10.57 3.45 -12.88
CA THR A 307 11.49 2.32 -12.71
C THR A 307 10.88 1.02 -13.20
N LEU A 308 9.64 0.70 -12.82
CA LEU A 308 9.00 -0.55 -13.27
C LEU A 308 8.83 -0.58 -14.79
N THR A 309 8.47 0.55 -15.39
CA THR A 309 8.35 0.70 -16.84
C THR A 309 9.70 0.50 -17.55
N VAL A 310 10.74 1.15 -17.03
CA VAL A 310 12.11 1.07 -17.57
C VAL A 310 12.68 -0.33 -17.43
N LEU A 311 12.54 -0.97 -16.25
CA LEU A 311 12.99 -2.34 -16.02
C LEU A 311 12.29 -3.34 -16.95
N ASN A 312 10.99 -3.17 -17.19
CA ASN A 312 10.25 -4.04 -18.11
C ASN A 312 10.83 -3.95 -19.54
N ARG A 313 11.17 -2.74 -20.00
CA ARG A 313 11.84 -2.54 -21.30
C ARG A 313 13.24 -3.15 -21.32
N ILE A 314 14.04 -2.92 -20.28
CA ILE A 314 15.39 -3.49 -20.15
C ILE A 314 15.34 -5.02 -20.25
N PHE A 315 14.46 -5.67 -19.50
CA PHE A 315 14.38 -7.13 -19.47
C PHE A 315 13.89 -7.73 -20.79
N SER A 316 13.08 -6.99 -21.56
CA SER A 316 12.65 -7.41 -22.90
C SER A 316 13.73 -7.26 -23.98
N ARG A 317 14.71 -6.35 -23.78
CA ARG A 317 15.71 -5.99 -24.80
C ARG A 317 17.09 -6.59 -24.56
N ILE A 318 17.46 -6.80 -23.30
CA ILE A 318 18.75 -7.37 -22.92
C ILE A 318 18.58 -8.86 -22.63
N GLU A 319 18.84 -9.69 -23.66
CA GLU A 319 18.53 -11.13 -23.68
C GLU A 319 19.09 -11.90 -22.47
N PHE A 320 20.35 -11.66 -22.07
CA PHE A 320 20.95 -12.38 -20.94
C PHE A 320 20.28 -12.03 -19.60
N ILE A 321 19.81 -10.80 -19.44
CA ILE A 321 19.02 -10.41 -18.27
C ILE A 321 17.62 -11.01 -18.38
N GLY A 322 16.97 -10.89 -19.54
CA GLY A 322 15.63 -11.40 -19.80
C GLY A 322 15.47 -12.89 -19.51
N ARG A 323 16.50 -13.69 -19.83
CA ARG A 323 16.53 -15.15 -19.61
C ARG A 323 16.84 -15.56 -18.16
N SER A 324 17.57 -14.74 -17.41
CA SER A 324 17.99 -15.11 -16.05
C SER A 324 16.99 -14.62 -15.00
N ARG A 325 16.14 -15.54 -14.50
CA ARG A 325 15.21 -15.26 -13.41
C ARG A 325 15.92 -14.66 -12.18
N ILE A 326 17.04 -15.26 -11.79
CA ILE A 326 17.83 -14.86 -10.62
C ILE A 326 18.34 -13.42 -10.79
N LEU A 327 18.89 -13.09 -11.96
CA LEU A 327 19.41 -11.75 -12.22
C LEU A 327 18.29 -10.70 -12.23
N ARG A 328 17.13 -11.01 -12.85
CA ARG A 328 15.96 -10.11 -12.81
C ARG A 328 15.50 -9.86 -11.39
N THR A 329 15.35 -10.91 -10.58
CA THR A 329 14.97 -10.78 -9.17
C THR A 329 15.99 -9.96 -8.39
N ALA A 330 17.29 -10.22 -8.56
CA ALA A 330 18.33 -9.44 -7.89
C ALA A 330 18.28 -7.94 -8.25
N ILE A 331 18.09 -7.61 -9.54
CA ILE A 331 17.95 -6.22 -10.00
C ILE A 331 16.70 -5.56 -9.41
N ILE A 332 15.53 -6.23 -9.48
CA ILE A 332 14.28 -5.69 -8.93
C ILE A 332 14.43 -5.45 -7.43
N THR A 333 14.94 -6.43 -6.69
CA THR A 333 15.10 -6.34 -5.22
C THR A 333 16.04 -5.23 -4.84
N PHE A 334 17.20 -5.11 -5.49
CA PHE A 334 18.16 -4.03 -5.23
C PHE A 334 17.55 -2.65 -5.50
N ILE A 335 16.90 -2.48 -6.66
CA ILE A 335 16.31 -1.20 -7.07
C ILE A 335 15.13 -0.83 -6.16
N PHE A 336 14.26 -1.78 -5.83
CA PHE A 336 13.14 -1.53 -4.92
C PHE A 336 13.63 -1.18 -3.50
N MET A 337 14.63 -1.90 -2.99
CA MET A 337 15.32 -1.59 -1.73
C MET A 337 15.94 -0.19 -1.73
N TYR A 338 16.49 0.25 -2.86
CA TYR A 338 17.08 1.57 -2.98
C TYR A 338 16.03 2.69 -2.96
N PHE A 339 14.90 2.51 -3.67
CA PHE A 339 13.85 3.53 -3.74
C PHE A 339 12.94 3.56 -2.50
N ILE A 340 12.74 2.44 -1.81
CA ILE A 340 11.91 2.41 -0.58
C ILE A 340 12.51 3.27 0.54
N VAL A 341 13.78 3.68 0.44
CA VAL A 341 14.39 4.69 1.35
C VAL A 341 13.51 5.91 1.49
N ALA A 342 12.92 6.41 0.40
CA ALA A 342 12.05 7.58 0.45
C ALA A 342 10.84 7.39 1.40
N LYS A 343 10.34 6.15 1.54
CA LYS A 343 9.28 5.76 2.48
C LYS A 343 9.79 5.35 3.86
N ALA A 344 11.07 5.04 3.99
CA ALA A 344 11.70 4.55 5.20
C ALA A 344 12.37 5.66 6.03
N THR A 345 12.62 6.83 5.45
CA THR A 345 13.12 8.04 6.12
C THR A 345 11.98 8.93 6.61
N ASN A 346 12.28 9.85 7.53
CA ASN A 346 11.29 10.75 8.11
C ASN A 346 11.06 12.02 7.28
N ASN A 347 12.03 12.42 6.48
CA ASN A 347 11.96 13.61 5.63
C ASN A 347 12.82 13.48 4.36
N THR A 348 12.62 14.39 3.42
CA THR A 348 13.33 14.40 2.13
C THR A 348 14.83 14.65 2.28
N LYS A 349 15.26 15.46 3.25
CA LYS A 349 16.69 15.76 3.48
C LYS A 349 17.44 14.48 3.88
N GLU A 350 16.89 13.69 4.78
CA GLU A 350 17.43 12.39 5.20
C GLU A 350 17.48 11.41 4.02
N CYS A 351 16.42 11.32 3.22
CA CYS A 351 16.38 10.51 2.00
C CYS A 351 17.53 10.87 1.04
N PHE A 352 17.70 12.16 0.73
CA PHE A 352 18.78 12.62 -0.14
C PHE A 352 20.16 12.42 0.47
N ALA A 353 20.32 12.57 1.79
CA ALA A 353 21.58 12.29 2.46
C ALA A 353 21.98 10.81 2.30
N ILE A 354 21.05 9.88 2.52
CA ILE A 354 21.28 8.44 2.31
C ILE A 354 21.63 8.16 0.84
N TRP A 355 20.88 8.71 -0.11
CA TRP A 355 21.16 8.50 -1.53
C TRP A 355 22.50 9.09 -1.97
N LYS A 356 22.90 10.25 -1.42
CA LYS A 356 24.22 10.85 -1.63
C LYS A 356 25.32 9.95 -1.08
N GLU A 357 25.16 9.40 0.12
CA GLU A 357 26.12 8.48 0.73
C GLU A 357 26.24 7.14 -0.03
N MET A 358 25.16 6.73 -0.70
CA MET A 358 25.12 5.62 -1.64
C MET A 358 25.58 6.01 -3.06
N LYS A 359 26.10 7.23 -3.24
CA LYS A 359 26.58 7.78 -4.53
C LYS A 359 25.56 7.69 -5.65
N TYR A 360 24.27 7.76 -5.31
CA TYR A 360 23.14 7.60 -6.22
C TYR A 360 23.16 6.30 -7.04
N VAL A 361 23.77 5.22 -6.53
CA VAL A 361 24.01 3.98 -7.28
C VAL A 361 22.77 3.38 -7.94
N GLY A 362 21.60 3.43 -7.29
CA GLY A 362 20.36 2.91 -7.87
C GLY A 362 19.91 3.70 -9.11
N HIS A 363 20.04 5.02 -9.08
CA HIS A 363 19.77 5.88 -10.25
C HIS A 363 20.78 5.62 -11.37
N VAL A 364 22.08 5.58 -11.04
CA VAL A 364 23.15 5.33 -12.01
C VAL A 364 22.98 3.97 -12.68
N LEU A 365 22.69 2.92 -11.91
CA LEU A 365 22.44 1.58 -12.41
C LEU A 365 21.24 1.55 -13.37
N LEU A 366 20.13 2.20 -13.00
CA LEU A 366 18.94 2.24 -13.85
C LEU A 366 19.20 2.94 -15.19
N VAL A 367 19.89 4.09 -15.16
CA VAL A 367 20.27 4.84 -16.37
C VAL A 367 21.22 4.00 -17.23
N PHE A 368 22.24 3.40 -16.63
CA PHE A 368 23.19 2.55 -17.35
C PHE A 368 22.50 1.37 -18.04
N LEU A 369 21.65 0.63 -17.33
CA LEU A 369 20.89 -0.49 -17.90
C LEU A 369 19.93 -0.03 -19.00
N TYR A 370 19.32 1.14 -18.86
CA TYR A 370 18.46 1.70 -19.89
C TYR A 370 19.24 2.04 -21.16
N LEU A 371 20.38 2.74 -21.05
CA LEU A 371 21.26 3.05 -22.18
C LEU A 371 21.76 1.76 -22.86
N LEU A 372 22.14 0.77 -22.07
CA LEU A 372 22.52 -0.54 -22.58
C LEU A 372 21.37 -1.21 -23.35
N SER A 373 20.12 -1.08 -22.88
CA SER A 373 18.95 -1.62 -23.58
C SER A 373 18.71 -0.95 -24.94
N LEU A 374 18.97 0.35 -25.06
CA LEU A 374 18.88 1.09 -26.33
C LEU A 374 19.97 0.65 -27.31
N PHE A 375 21.18 0.39 -26.81
CA PHE A 375 22.27 -0.13 -27.63
C PHE A 375 21.92 -1.51 -28.23
N PHE A 376 21.36 -2.42 -27.43
CA PHE A 376 20.93 -3.74 -27.90
C PHE A 376 19.77 -3.67 -28.91
N GLU A 377 18.80 -2.78 -28.69
CA GLU A 377 17.70 -2.54 -29.64
C GLU A 377 18.22 -2.12 -31.02
N ARG A 378 19.10 -1.11 -31.07
CA ARG A 378 19.68 -0.62 -32.33
C ARG A 378 20.50 -1.70 -33.04
N LYS A 379 21.24 -2.53 -32.29
CA LYS A 379 22.02 -3.63 -32.86
C LYS A 379 21.10 -4.66 -33.54
N THR A 380 19.99 -5.02 -32.89
CA THR A 380 18.99 -5.95 -33.42
C THR A 380 18.34 -5.41 -34.70
N GLU A 381 17.94 -4.14 -34.72
CA GLU A 381 17.38 -3.49 -35.91
C GLU A 381 18.35 -3.49 -37.10
N LEU A 382 19.63 -3.19 -36.85
CA LEU A 382 20.66 -3.21 -37.90
C LEU A 382 20.89 -4.62 -38.46
N MET A 383 20.81 -5.66 -37.62
CA MET A 383 20.92 -7.05 -38.08
C MET A 383 19.71 -7.47 -38.94
N HIS A 384 18.49 -7.05 -38.57
CA HIS A 384 17.29 -7.31 -39.38
C HIS A 384 17.38 -6.62 -40.76
N ARG A 385 17.77 -5.33 -40.81
CA ARG A 385 17.95 -4.60 -42.07
C ARG A 385 19.03 -5.19 -42.97
N LYS A 386 20.09 -5.79 -42.40
CA LYS A 386 21.12 -6.48 -43.19
C LYS A 386 20.58 -7.77 -43.82
N LYS A 387 19.77 -8.55 -43.10
CA LYS A 387 19.13 -9.77 -43.63
C LYS A 387 18.15 -9.47 -44.76
N GLU A 388 17.39 -8.38 -44.66
CA GLU A 388 16.46 -7.93 -45.70
C GLU A 388 17.16 -7.48 -46.99
N LYS A 389 18.43 -7.08 -46.92
CA LYS A 389 19.22 -6.68 -48.12
C LYS A 389 19.95 -7.85 -48.80
N THR A 390 20.09 -8.99 -48.11
CA THR A 390 20.78 -10.18 -48.62
C THR A 390 19.83 -11.23 -49.21
N ASN A 391 18.52 -11.06 -48.98
CA ASN A 391 17.44 -11.81 -49.64
C ASN A 391 16.87 -10.94 -50.76
#